data_AF-I3YGF8-F1
#
_entry.id   AF-I3YGF8-F1
#
_cell.length_a   1.000
_cell.length_b   1.000
_cell.length_c   1.000
_cell.angle_alpha   90.00
_cell.angle_beta   90.00
_cell.angle_gamma   90.00
#
_symmetry.space_group_name_H-M   'P 1'
#
loop_
_entity.id
_entity.type
_entity.pdbx_description
1 polymer ?
#
loop_
_entity_poly.entity_id
_entity_poly.type
_entity_poly.pdbx_seq_one_letter_code
_entity_poly.pdbx_strand_id
1 'polypeptide(L)' 'MTETASYASIQNLAVNERIKYYEQELSLLNQPATFREKVLVNVYRCLLQGCVRQSDSKASLAG' A
#
# COMPACT_ATOMS: atom_id res chain seq x y z
N MET A 1 2.79 -17.78 9.84
CA MET A 1 2.71 -16.80 10.95
C MET A 1 3.26 -15.50 10.40
N THR A 2 2.41 -14.61 9.92
CA THR A 2 2.84 -13.28 9.49
C THR A 2 3.06 -12.45 10.75
N GLU A 3 4.33 -12.22 11.05
CA GLU A 3 4.79 -11.29 12.07
C GLU A 3 4.10 -9.95 11.81
N THR A 4 3.22 -9.51 12.71
CA THR A 4 2.61 -8.19 12.64
C THR A 4 3.74 -7.19 12.87
N ALA A 5 4.35 -6.71 11.78
CA ALA A 5 5.34 -5.66 11.84
C ALA A 5 4.73 -4.49 12.63
N SER A 6 5.40 -4.07 13.70
CA SER A 6 4.97 -2.91 14.48
C SER A 6 4.72 -1.74 13.52
N TYR A 7 3.63 -1.01 13.70
CA TYR A 7 3.31 0.16 12.87
C TYR A 7 4.49 1.15 12.78
N ALA A 8 5.25 1.28 13.88
CA ALA A 8 6.48 2.07 13.92
C ALA A 8 7.58 1.51 13.00
N SER A 9 7.68 0.19 12.85
CA SER A 9 8.62 -0.47 11.95
C SER A 9 8.24 -0.24 10.48
N ILE A 10 6.95 -0.26 10.13
CA ILE A 10 6.49 -0.03 8.75
C ILE A 10 6.77 1.42 8.34
N GLN A 11 6.56 2.40 9.22
CA GLN A 11 6.81 3.82 8.90
C GLN A 11 8.29 4.15 8.65
N ASN A 12 9.21 3.32 9.15
CA ASN A 12 10.65 3.47 8.92
C ASN A 12 11.11 2.89 7.58
N LEU A 13 10.27 2.13 6.87
CA LEU A 13 10.61 1.57 5.57
C LEU A 13 10.66 2.63 4.47
N ALA A 14 11.46 2.37 3.43
CA ALA A 14 11.45 3.21 2.23
C ALA A 14 10.04 3.24 1.62
N VAL A 15 9.69 4.34 0.94
CA VAL A 15 8.34 4.52 0.36
C VAL A 15 7.94 3.32 -0.52
N ASN A 16 8.86 2.81 -1.35
CA ASN A 16 8.58 1.67 -2.23
C ASN A 16 8.37 0.36 -1.46
N GLU A 17 9.05 0.17 -0.33
CA GLU A 17 8.86 -1.00 0.53
C GLU A 17 7.53 -0.94 1.28
N ARG A 18 7.13 0.26 1.73
CA ARG A 18 5.80 0.49 2.32
C ARG A 18 4.69 0.20 1.32
N ILE A 19 4.83 0.65 0.07
CA ILE A 19 3.86 0.38 -1.00
C ILE A 19 3.71 -1.13 -1.18
N LYS A 20 4.83 -1.87 -1.36
CA LYS A 20 4.82 -3.33 -1.52
C LYS A 20 4.17 -4.04 -0.33
N TYR A 21 4.48 -3.61 0.89
CA TYR A 21 3.87 -4.15 2.10
C TYR A 21 2.34 -4.02 2.06
N TYR A 22 1.81 -2.83 1.79
CA TYR A 22 0.37 -2.61 1.75
C TYR A 22 -0.32 -3.29 0.56
N GLU A 23 0.35 -3.43 -0.58
CA GLU A 23 -0.16 -4.22 -1.71
C GLU A 23 -0.29 -5.71 -1.32
N GLN A 24 0.71 -6.24 -0.63
CA GLN A 24 0.67 -7.62 -0.12
C GLN A 24 -0.46 -7.80 0.89
N GLU A 25 -0.60 -6.91 1.87
CA GLU A 25 -1.69 -6.98 2.85
C GLU A 25 -3.07 -6.91 2.18
N LEU A 26 -3.26 -6.04 1.17
CA LEU A 26 -4.51 -5.99 0.40
C LEU A 26 -4.77 -7.28 -0.39
N SER A 27 -3.73 -7.97 -0.86
CA SER A 27 -3.87 -9.23 -1.59
C SER A 27 -4.30 -10.40 -0.70
N LEU A 28 -4.00 -10.32 0.60
CA LEU A 28 -4.38 -11.32 1.60
C LEU A 28 -5.81 -11.12 2.12
N LEU A 29 -6.45 -9.99 1.83
CA LEU A 29 -7.83 -9.74 2.22
C LEU A 29 -8.79 -10.68 1.46
N ASN A 30 -9.70 -11.27 2.22
CA ASN A 30 -10.86 -11.94 1.64
C ASN A 30 -11.71 -10.95 0.83
N GLN A 31 -12.54 -11.50 -0.07
CA GLN A 31 -13.42 -10.68 -0.89
C GLN A 31 -14.34 -9.80 0.00
N PRO A 32 -14.37 -8.47 -0.20
CA PRO A 32 -15.21 -7.57 0.59
C PRO A 32 -16.69 -7.95 0.55
N ALA A 33 -17.27 -8.22 1.72
CA ALA A 33 -18.66 -8.68 1.86
C ALA A 33 -19.63 -7.49 1.98
N THR A 34 -19.17 -6.38 2.56
CA THR A 34 -19.98 -5.18 2.78
C THR A 34 -19.60 -4.04 1.83
N PHE A 35 -20.54 -3.11 1.62
CA PHE A 35 -20.25 -1.87 0.88
C PHE A 35 -19.09 -1.08 1.51
N ARG A 36 -19.06 -1.02 2.85
CA ARG A 36 -17.99 -0.32 3.59
C ARG A 36 -16.62 -0.92 3.29
N GLU A 37 -16.49 -2.25 3.31
CA GLU A 37 -15.25 -2.93 2.97
C GLU A 37 -14.85 -2.70 1.50
N LYS A 38 -15.81 -2.74 0.58
CA LYS A 38 -15.56 -2.43 -0.85
C LYS A 38 -15.00 -1.03 -1.03
N VAL A 39 -15.60 -0.04 -0.36
CA VAL A 39 -15.11 1.35 -0.39
C VAL A 39 -13.72 1.44 0.20
N LEU A 40 -13.46 0.82 1.35
CA LEU A 40 -12.13 0.86 2.00
C LEU A 40 -11.04 0.26 1.09
N VAL A 41 -11.27 -0.93 0.53
CA VAL A 41 -10.31 -1.56 -0.39
C VAL A 41 -10.05 -0.68 -1.60
N ASN A 42 -11.08 -0.07 -2.18
CA ASN A 42 -10.92 0.85 -3.30
C ASN A 42 -10.11 2.10 -2.93
N VAL A 43 -10.38 2.71 -1.78
CA VAL A 43 -9.62 3.87 -1.28
C VAL A 43 -8.14 3.51 -1.14
N TYR A 44 -7.82 2.39 -0.50
CA TYR A 44 -6.43 1.95 -0.35
C TYR A 44 -5.75 1.69 -1.69
N ARG A 45 -6.43 1.06 -2.66
CA ARG A 45 -5.89 0.87 -4.02
C ARG A 45 -5.60 2.19 -4.71
N CYS A 46 -6.50 3.16 -4.64
CA CYS A 46 -6.29 4.48 -5.22
C CYS A 46 -5.11 5.21 -4.58
N LEU A 47 -4.97 5.15 -3.25
CA LEU A 47 -3.85 5.75 -2.54
C LEU A 47 -2.51 5.14 -2.96
N LEU A 48 -2.42 3.81 -3.03
CA LEU A 48 -1.20 3.11 -3.45
C LEU A 48 -0.81 3.44 -4.89
N GLN A 49 -1.78 3.45 -5.82
CA GLN A 49 -1.54 3.89 -7.19
C GLN A 49 -1.02 5.32 -7.27
N GLY A 50 -1.56 6.22 -6.44
CA GLY A 50 -1.07 7.59 -6.33
C GLY A 50 0.38 7.67 -5.84
N CYS A 51 0.75 6.83 -4.87
CA CYS A 51 2.12 6.73 -4.38
C CYS A 51 3.09 6.21 -5.44
N VAL A 52 2.73 5.15 -6.17
CA VAL A 52 3.55 4.59 -7.27
C VAL A 52 3.84 5.66 -8.32
N ARG A 53 2.81 6.35 -8.81
CA ARG A 53 2.97 7.40 -9.83
C ARG A 53 3.89 8.54 -9.38
N GLN A 54 3.83 8.92 -8.11
CA GLN A 54 4.71 9.97 -7.55
C GLN A 54 6.16 9.48 -7.41
N SER A 55 6.37 8.22 -7.01
CA SER A 55 7.70 7.62 -6.98
C SER A 55 8.34 7.56 -8.38
N ASP A 56 7.57 7.14 -9.39
CA ASP A 56 8.04 7.04 -10.77
C ASP A 56 8.34 8.42 -11.39
N SER A 57 7.52 9.42 -11.03
CA SER A 57 7.73 10.82 -11.45
C SER A 57 9.00 11.41 -10.85
N LYS A 58 9.34 11.06 -9.60
CA LYS A 58 10.59 11.49 -8.95
C LYS A 58 11.82 10.77 -9.50
N ALA A 59 11.70 9.50 -9.88
CA ALA A 59 12.78 8.76 -10.53
C ALA A 59 13.11 9.32 -11.91
N SER A 60 12.09 9.77 -12.66
CA SER A 60 12.26 10.35 -14.01
C SER A 60 12.91 11.75 -14.04
N LEU A 61 12.96 12.47 -12.92
CA LEU A 61 13.57 13.81 -12.81
C LEU A 61 15.02 13.78 -12.30
N ALA A 62 15.53 12.61 -11.92
CA ALA A 62 16.87 12.42 -11.37
C ALA A 62 17.85 11.77 -12.37
N GLY A 63 17.44 11.63 -13.65
CA GLY A 63 18.24 11.06 -14.74
C GLY A 63 18.64 12.10 -15.77
#